data_AF-A0A963KNS8-F1
#
_entry.id   AF-A0A963KNS8-F1
#
_cell.length_a   1.000
_cell.length_b   1.000
_cell.length_c   1.000
_cell.angle_alpha   90.00
_cell.angle_beta   90.00
_cell.angle_gamma   90.00
#
_symmetry.space_group_name_H-M   'P 1'
#
loop_
_entity.id
_entity.type
_entity.pdbx_description
1 polymer ?
#
loop_
_entity_poly.entity_id
_entity_poly.type
_entity_poly.pdbx_seq_one_letter_code
_entity_poly.pdbx_strand_id
1 'polypeptide(L)' 'VGERILAAGGYSGHGISIGTLAGRILADAVGGRLAQFDVMAGLDIPDFPGGTILRQPLLVLAMLWGRLRDRLGR' A
#
# COMPACT_ATOMS: atom_id res chain seq x y z
N VAL A 1 4.01 -4.97 13.65
CA VAL A 1 2.79 -4.42 14.29
C VAL A 1 2.53 -5.29 15.50
N GLY A 2 2.44 -4.70 16.70
CA GLY A 2 2.34 -5.42 17.98
C GLY A 2 1.29 -4.76 18.87
N GLU A 3 1.09 -5.25 20.09
CA GLU A 3 0.01 -4.81 21.02
C GLU A 3 -0.12 -3.28 21.21
N ARG A 4 0.97 -2.52 21.01
CA ARG A 4 1.00 -1.06 21.12
C ARG A 4 1.61 -0.34 19.90
N ILE A 5 1.76 -1.04 18.78
CA ILE A 5 2.37 -0.46 17.56
C ILE A 5 1.35 -0.55 16.44
N LEU A 6 0.81 0.60 16.03
CA LEU A 6 -0.03 0.73 14.85
C LEU A 6 0.80 1.17 13.65
N ALA A 7 0.49 0.65 12.47
CA ALA A 7 1.11 1.05 11.21
C ALA A 7 0.03 1.29 10.16
N ALA A 8 0.19 2.36 9.37
CA ALA A 8 -0.63 2.62 8.21
C ALA A 8 0.28 3.14 7.09
N GLY A 9 0.13 2.59 5.88
CA GLY A 9 1.03 2.87 4.77
C GLY A 9 0.55 2.23 3.48
N GLY A 10 1.40 2.25 2.46
CA GLY A 10 1.06 1.68 1.15
C GLY A 10 0.13 2.56 0.30
N TYR A 11 0.10 3.87 0.53
CA TYR A 11 -0.85 4.79 -0.12
C TYR A 11 -0.62 5.05 -1.62
N SER A 12 0.37 4.41 -2.26
CA SER A 12 0.60 4.43 -3.72
C SER A 12 0.41 5.81 -4.38
N GLY A 13 1.07 6.85 -3.84
CA GLY A 13 0.98 8.22 -4.33
C GLY A 13 -0.25 9.03 -3.91
N HIS A 14 -1.23 8.42 -3.23
CA HIS A 14 -2.47 9.04 -2.73
C HIS A 14 -2.39 9.41 -1.23
N GLY A 15 -1.19 9.66 -0.73
CA GLY A 15 -0.95 9.88 0.70
C GLY A 15 -1.56 11.16 1.26
N ILE A 16 -1.89 12.15 0.43
CA ILE A 16 -2.45 13.43 0.90
C ILE A 16 -3.87 13.22 1.44
N SER A 17 -4.74 12.57 0.68
CA SER A 17 -6.12 12.32 1.09
C SER A 17 -6.23 11.12 2.02
N ILE A 18 -5.60 10.00 1.67
CA ILE A 18 -5.74 8.74 2.43
C ILE A 18 -4.88 8.77 3.69
N GLY A 19 -3.70 9.39 3.66
CA GLY A 19 -2.81 9.47 4.81
C GLY A 19 -3.38 10.36 5.93
N THR A 20 -4.06 11.46 5.60
CA THR A 20 -4.73 12.31 6.60
C THR A 20 -5.92 11.60 7.25
N LEU A 21 -6.73 10.90 6.44
CA LEU A 21 -7.80 10.03 6.95
C LEU A 21 -7.26 8.91 7.84
N ALA A 22 -6.24 8.18 7.39
CA ALA A 22 -5.61 7.12 8.16
C ALA A 22 -5.03 7.65 9.48
N GLY A 23 -4.40 8.83 9.48
CA GLY A 23 -3.90 9.48 10.69
C GLY A 23 -5.01 9.75 11.72
N ARG A 24 -6.20 10.19 11.27
CA ARG A 24 -7.35 10.37 12.17
C ARG A 24 -7.86 9.04 12.73
N ILE A 25 -8.01 8.02 11.87
CA ILE A 25 -8.44 6.69 12.29
C ILE A 25 -7.48 6.10 13.33
N LEU A 26 -6.16 6.28 13.14
CA LEU A 26 -5.15 5.86 14.10
C LEU A 26 -5.22 6.63 15.42
N ALA A 27 -5.44 7.95 15.38
CA ALA A 27 -5.62 8.74 16.59
C ALA A 27 -6.89 8.33 17.37
N ASP A 28 -7.98 8.03 16.66
CA ASP A 28 -9.20 7.50 17.24
C ASP A 28 -8.98 6.11 17.88
N ALA A 29 -8.21 5.23 17.22
CA ALA A 29 -7.84 3.92 17.73
C ALA A 29 -7.01 4.01 19.02
N VAL A 30 -6.03 4.93 19.08
CA VAL A 30 -5.26 5.20 20.32
C VAL A 30 -6.17 5.70 21.43
N GLY A 31 -7.20 6.48 21.11
CA GLY A 31 -8.23 6.94 22.05
C GLY A 31 -9.30 5.89 22.41
N GLY A 32 -9.15 4.63 21.98
CA GLY A 32 -10.07 3.54 22.28
C GLY A 32 -11.29 3.42 21.35
N ARG A 33 -11.37 4.23 20.28
CA ARG A 33 -12.42 4.14 19.27
C ARG A 33 -11.94 3.29 18.08
N LEU A 34 -12.24 2.00 18.10
CA LEU A 34 -11.73 1.04 17.11
C LEU A 34 -12.60 0.83 15.88
N ALA A 35 -13.86 1.30 15.87
CA ALA A 35 -14.82 0.99 14.80
C ALA A 35 -14.31 1.27 13.37
N GLN A 36 -13.66 2.43 13.16
CA GLN A 36 -13.11 2.78 11.85
C GLN A 36 -11.79 2.06 11.55
N PHE A 37 -11.02 1.78 12.60
CA PHE A 37 -9.77 1.03 12.49
C PHE A 37 -10.04 -0.41 12.07
N ASP A 38 -11.01 -1.07 12.69
CA ASP A 38 -11.37 -2.47 12.40
C ASP A 38 -11.85 -2.64 10.96
N VAL A 39 -12.60 -1.67 10.43
CA VAL A 39 -13.01 -1.65 9.02
C VAL A 39 -11.80 -1.59 8.09
N MET A 40 -10.84 -0.70 8.37
CA MET A 40 -9.63 -0.56 7.55
C MET A 40 -8.68 -1.75 7.71
N ALA A 41 -8.59 -2.31 8.91
CA ALA A 41 -7.75 -3.47 9.23
C ALA A 41 -8.33 -4.78 8.66
N GLY A 42 -9.65 -4.84 8.46
CA GLY A 42 -10.35 -5.97 7.83
C GLY A 42 -10.23 -6.03 6.31
N LEU A 43 -9.51 -5.09 5.66
CA LEU A 43 -9.28 -5.13 4.22
C LEU A 43 -8.37 -6.31 3.86
N ASP A 44 -8.89 -7.22 3.04
CA ASP A 44 -8.12 -8.31 2.46
C ASP A 44 -7.26 -7.78 1.31
N ILE A 45 -5.96 -7.64 1.56
CA ILE A 45 -4.99 -7.15 0.59
C ILE A 45 -4.20 -8.36 0.09
N PRO A 46 -4.46 -8.84 -1.14
CA PRO A 46 -3.76 -10.00 -1.67
C PRO A 46 -2.30 -9.68 -1.92
N ASP A 47 -1.46 -10.71 -1.80
CA ASP A 47 -0.05 -10.61 -2.14
C ASP A 47 0.15 -10.28 -3.62
N PHE A 48 1.32 -9.71 -3.92
CA PHE A 48 1.72 -9.46 -5.29
C PHE A 48 1.71 -10.79 -6.09
N PRO A 49 1.23 -10.82 -7.35
CA PRO A 49 1.18 -12.04 -8.14
C PRO A 49 2.56 -12.69 -8.23
N GLY A 50 2.68 -13.93 -7.75
CA GLY A 50 3.96 -14.63 -7.67
C GLY A 50 4.80 -14.30 -6.44
N GLY A 51 4.20 -13.64 -5.45
CA GLY A 51 4.78 -13.33 -4.15
C GLY A 51 5.97 -12.36 -4.21
N THR A 52 6.73 -12.35 -3.12
CA THR A 52 7.91 -11.50 -2.96
C THR A 52 8.99 -11.78 -4.00
N ILE A 53 9.14 -13.04 -4.41
CA ILE A 53 10.16 -13.47 -5.38
C ILE A 53 9.91 -12.85 -6.75
N LEU A 54 8.65 -12.85 -7.22
CA LEU A 54 8.33 -12.33 -8.55
C LEU A 54 8.08 -10.81 -8.59
N ARG A 55 7.89 -10.16 -7.43
CA ARG A 55 7.66 -8.71 -7.33
C ARG A 55 8.74 -7.87 -8.02
N GLN A 56 10.00 -8.10 -7.66
CA GLN A 56 11.13 -7.35 -8.22
C GLN A 56 11.38 -7.64 -9.71
N PRO A 57 11.47 -8.90 -10.16
CA PRO A 57 11.73 -9.18 -11.57
C PRO A 57 10.59 -8.71 -12.49
N LEU A 58 9.31 -8.84 -12.07
CA LEU A 58 8.19 -8.33 -12.87
C LEU A 58 8.21 -6.81 -12.99
N LEU A 59 8.58 -6.10 -11.92
CA LEU A 59 8.74 -4.64 -11.97
C LEU A 59 9.85 -4.22 -12.94
N VAL A 60 11.01 -4.88 -12.86
CA VAL A 60 12.14 -4.62 -13.76
C VAL A 60 11.75 -4.91 -15.21
N LEU A 61 11.05 -6.01 -15.46
CA LEU A 61 10.58 -6.38 -16.79
C LEU A 61 9.60 -5.35 -17.34
N ALA A 62 8.65 -4.87 -16.53
CA ALA A 62 7.71 -3.82 -16.91
C ALA A 62 8.43 -2.51 -17.28
N MET A 63 9.41 -2.08 -16.48
CA MET A 63 10.21 -0.89 -16.78
C MET A 63 11.07 -1.07 -18.05
N LEU A 64 11.64 -2.26 -18.25
CA LEU A 64 12.44 -2.56 -19.44
C LEU A 64 11.57 -2.55 -20.70
N TRP A 65 10.39 -3.16 -20.64
CA TRP A 65 9.41 -3.15 -21.72
C TRP A 65 8.97 -1.73 -22.07
N GLY A 66 8.64 -0.91 -21.06
CA GLY A 66 8.31 0.50 -21.26
C GLY A 66 9.43 1.24 -22.00
N ARG A 67 10.68 1.08 -21.56
CA ARG A 67 11.84 1.68 -22.24
C ARG A 67 12.04 1.19 -23.68
N LEU A 68 11.83 -0.10 -23.94
CA LEU A 68 11.93 -0.64 -25.30
C LEU A 68 10.83 -0.08 -26.19
N ARG A 69 9.59 -0.01 -25.71
CA ARG A 69 8.46 0.58 -26.42
C ARG A 69 8.69 2.06 -26.72
N ASP A 70 9.23 2.83 -25.78
CA ASP A 70 9.53 4.25 -25.98
C ASP A 70 10.64 4.49 -27.01
N ARG A 71 11.55 3.52 -27.17
CA ARG A 71 12.64 3.58 -28.16
C ARG A 71 12.25 3.04 -29.53
N LEU A 72 11.40 2.03 -29.59
CA LEU A 72 10.96 1.36 -30.83
C LEU A 72 9.65 1.94 -31.39
N GLY A 73 8.89 2.69 -30.57
CA GLY A 73 7.61 3.29 -30.89
C GLY A 73 7.67 4.77 -31.28
N ARG A 74 8.83 5.22 -31.78
CA ARG A 74 8.91 6.29 -32.78
C ARG A 74 9.14 5.65 -34.13
#